data_AF-A0A6V7R0W5-F1
#
_entry.id   AF-A0A6V7R0W5-F1
#
_cell.length_a   1.000
_cell.length_b   1.000
_cell.length_c   1.000
_cell.angle_alpha   90.00
_cell.angle_beta   90.00
_cell.angle_gamma   90.00
#
_symmetry.space_group_name_H-M   'P 1'
#
loop_
_entity.id
_entity.type
_entity.pdbx_description
1 polymer ?
#
loop_
_entity_poly.entity_id
_entity_poly.type
_entity_poly.pdbx_seq_one_letter_code
_entity_poly.pdbx_strand_id
1 'polypeptide(L)'
;MNIPFSEFFNYLFRHNPNVDVKYREERYSGDIKVTDFLSRDIAGTLAARNDTAYNNFMDDINTQVRDQLRQSNLYRFVAIIGLLFAVLGLSMILYFSSGNTWVILGGAYYSFFAYLLVEAYIQANRNYFEDQLYKRLMKNYFKN
;
A
#
# COMPACT_ATOMS: atom_id res chain seq x y z
N MET A 1 8.65 0.47 -1.62
CA MET A 1 9.37 -0.59 -0.84
C MET A 1 8.53 -1.85 -0.91
N ASN A 2 9.11 -3.03 -1.16
CA ASN A 2 8.33 -4.26 -1.31
C ASN A 2 8.41 -5.12 -0.04
N ILE A 3 7.27 -5.67 0.37
CA ILE A 3 7.18 -6.60 1.49
C ILE A 3 7.82 -7.95 1.13
N PRO A 4 8.64 -8.54 2.02
CA PRO A 4 9.08 -9.92 1.84
C PRO A 4 7.89 -10.88 2.00
N PHE A 5 7.83 -11.93 1.17
CA PHE A 5 6.69 -12.86 1.15
C PHE A 5 6.46 -13.55 2.51
N SER A 6 7.53 -13.80 3.27
CA SER A 6 7.47 -14.37 4.63
C SER A 6 6.72 -13.48 5.62
N GLU A 7 6.63 -12.18 5.37
CA GLU A 7 5.96 -11.21 6.24
C GLU A 7 4.59 -10.78 5.69
N PHE A 8 4.19 -11.27 4.51
CA PHE A 8 2.94 -10.91 3.84
C PHE A 8 1.73 -11.01 4.77
N PHE A 9 1.49 -12.19 5.37
CA PHE A 9 0.35 -12.40 6.25
C PHE A 9 0.44 -11.59 7.54
N ASN A 10 1.66 -11.34 8.04
CA ASN A 10 1.85 -10.51 9.22
C ASN A 10 1.36 -9.09 8.94
N TYR A 11 1.84 -8.43 7.88
CA TYR A 11 1.42 -7.05 7.59
C TYR A 11 0.07 -6.95 6.90
N LEU A 12 -0.46 -8.03 6.31
CA LEU A 12 -1.85 -8.04 5.82
C LEU A 12 -2.84 -7.73 6.96
N PHE A 13 -2.64 -8.36 8.12
CA PHE A 13 -3.56 -8.23 9.26
C PHE A 13 -3.05 -7.31 10.38
N ARG A 14 -1.76 -6.97 10.39
CA ARG A 14 -1.13 -6.17 11.45
C ARG A 14 -0.83 -4.76 10.96
N HIS A 15 -1.85 -3.91 11.03
CA HIS A 15 -1.69 -2.46 10.88
C HIS A 15 -0.96 -1.89 12.11
N ASN A 16 -0.14 -0.86 11.91
CA ASN A 16 0.54 -0.14 12.99
C ASN A 16 -0.41 0.95 13.56
N PRO A 17 -0.95 0.78 14.79
CA PRO A 17 -1.95 1.69 15.37
C PRO A 17 -1.40 3.10 15.67
N ASN A 18 -0.08 3.28 15.58
CA ASN A 18 0.59 4.52 15.90
C ASN A 18 0.75 5.43 14.67
N VAL A 19 0.41 4.93 13.48
CA VAL A 19 0.55 5.61 12.21
C VAL A 19 -0.83 5.95 11.66
N ASP A 20 -1.05 7.22 11.36
CA ASP A 20 -2.24 7.74 10.67
C ASP A 20 -1.75 8.74 9.61
N VAL A 21 -1.56 8.25 8.38
CA VAL A 21 -1.04 9.07 7.28
C VAL A 21 -2.18 9.85 6.64
N LYS A 22 -2.20 11.16 6.86
CA LYS A 22 -3.08 12.10 6.16
C LYS A 22 -2.27 12.92 5.18
N TYR A 23 -2.85 13.18 4.02
CA TYR A 23 -2.22 13.95 2.98
C TYR A 23 -3.22 14.89 2.33
N ARG A 24 -2.71 16.00 1.83
CA ARG A 24 -3.45 16.99 1.06
C ARG A 24 -2.81 17.10 -0.31
N GLU A 25 -3.65 17.01 -1.33
CA GLU A 25 -3.24 17.27 -2.71
C GLU A 25 -3.42 18.77 -2.99
N GLU A 26 -2.36 19.41 -3.45
CA GLU A 26 -2.38 20.83 -3.81
C GLU A 26 -3.09 21.05 -5.15
N ARG A 27 -4.05 21.97 -5.17
CA ARG A 27 -4.94 22.22 -6.32
C ARG A 27 -4.23 22.60 -7.63
N TYR A 28 -3.06 23.20 -7.57
CA TYR A 28 -2.37 23.77 -8.74
C TYR A 28 -1.14 22.98 -9.17
N SER A 29 -0.36 22.47 -8.21
CA SER A 29 0.85 21.66 -8.46
C SER A 29 0.55 20.16 -8.60
N GLY A 30 -0.57 19.68 -8.06
CA GLY A 30 -0.84 18.25 -7.93
C GLY A 30 0.14 17.54 -6.98
N ASP A 31 0.90 18.30 -6.19
CA ASP A 31 1.82 17.74 -5.21
C ASP A 31 1.05 17.22 -4.01
N ILE A 32 1.44 16.02 -3.58
CA ILE A 32 0.90 15.38 -2.38
C ILE A 32 1.80 15.79 -1.23
N LYS A 33 1.24 16.53 -0.28
CA LYS A 33 1.91 16.89 0.97
C LYS A 33 1.30 16.11 2.12
N VAL A 34 2.14 15.40 2.87
CA VAL A 34 1.73 14.69 4.08
C VAL A 34 1.45 15.74 5.16
N THR A 35 0.25 15.72 5.72
CA THR A 35 -0.19 16.66 6.76
C THR A 35 -0.07 16.07 8.14
N ASP A 36 -0.36 14.78 8.30
CA ASP A 36 -0.16 14.03 9.54
C ASP A 36 0.42 12.66 9.20
N PHE A 37 1.30 12.14 10.07
CA PHE A 37 1.82 10.77 9.95
C PHE A 37 1.52 9.91 11.20
N LEU A 38 1.42 10.53 12.37
CA LEU A 38 1.18 9.82 13.63
C LEU A 38 -0.30 9.88 14.01
N SER A 39 -0.77 8.85 14.70
CA SER A 39 -2.09 8.90 15.34
C SER A 39 -2.13 10.00 16.41
N ARG A 40 -3.30 10.60 16.63
CA ARG A 40 -3.47 11.76 17.54
C ARG A 40 -2.95 11.51 18.95
N ASP A 41 -3.11 10.29 19.46
CA ASP A 41 -2.71 9.90 20.81
C ASP A 41 -1.18 9.94 21.01
N ILE A 42 -0.43 9.57 19.96
CA ILE A 42 1.04 9.56 20.00
C ILE A 42 1.61 10.88 19.51
N ALA A 43 0.97 11.54 18.56
CA ALA A 43 1.35 12.87 18.11
C ALA A 43 1.42 13.87 19.28
N GLY A 44 0.42 13.87 20.19
CA GLY A 44 0.42 14.76 21.35
C GLY A 44 1.54 14.50 22.37
N THR A 45 1.97 13.25 22.50
CA THR A 45 3.06 12.86 23.43
C THR A 45 4.45 13.04 22.83
N LEU A 46 4.59 12.91 21.51
CA LEU A 46 5.86 13.10 20.77
C LEU A 46 6.12 14.55 20.38
N ALA A 47 5.11 15.30 19.96
CA ALA A 47 5.22 16.73 19.62
C ALA A 47 5.77 17.52 20.81
N ALA A 48 5.27 17.22 22.01
CA ALA A 48 5.76 17.82 23.26
C ALA A 48 7.25 17.52 23.56
N ARG A 49 7.89 16.54 22.90
CA ARG A 49 9.29 16.15 23.14
C ARG A 49 10.28 16.68 22.12
N ASN A 50 9.93 16.83 20.84
CA ASN A 50 10.90 17.28 19.82
C ASN A 50 10.26 17.71 18.48
N ASP A 51 9.52 18.82 18.49
CA ASP A 51 8.84 19.36 17.30
C ASP A 51 9.75 19.54 16.08
N THR A 52 11.00 19.98 16.28
CA THR A 52 11.95 20.21 15.18
C THR A 52 12.34 18.91 14.47
N ALA A 53 12.58 17.84 15.23
CA ALA A 53 12.92 16.54 14.65
C ALA A 53 11.74 15.92 13.90
N TYR A 54 10.52 16.08 14.42
CA TYR A 54 9.31 15.62 13.75
C TYR A 54 9.05 16.37 12.45
N ASN A 55 9.18 17.71 12.44
CA ASN A 55 9.00 18.52 11.24
C ASN A 55 10.04 18.16 10.15
N ASN A 56 11.30 17.95 10.53
CA ASN A 56 12.33 17.49 9.59
C ASN A 56 12.03 16.10 9.01
N PHE A 57 11.45 15.19 9.81
CA PHE A 57 10.99 13.90 9.30
C PHE A 57 9.84 14.07 8.31
N MET A 58 8.83 14.89 8.63
CA MET A 58 7.66 15.13 7.77
C MET A 58 8.07 15.66 6.38
N ASP A 59 9.07 16.55 6.33
CA ASP A 59 9.60 17.04 5.06
C ASP A 59 10.36 15.94 4.28
N ASP A 60 11.13 15.09 4.96
CA ASP A 60 11.89 13.99 4.33
C ASP A 60 10.99 12.85 3.79
N ILE A 61 9.84 12.60 4.44
CA ILE A 61 8.92 11.55 4.01
C ILE A 61 7.95 11.98 2.92
N ASN A 62 7.75 13.28 2.66
CA ASN A 62 6.81 13.76 1.64
C ASN A 62 7.04 13.09 0.28
N THR A 63 8.29 13.07 -0.19
CA THR A 63 8.65 12.43 -1.45
C THR A 63 8.42 10.92 -1.41
N GLN A 64 8.81 10.25 -0.31
CA GLN A 64 8.67 8.80 -0.16
C GLN A 64 7.19 8.36 -0.11
N VAL A 65 6.34 9.09 0.61
CA VAL A 65 4.90 8.82 0.69
C VAL A 65 4.22 9.12 -0.65
N ARG A 66 4.59 10.21 -1.33
CA ARG A 66 4.10 10.53 -2.68
C ARG A 66 4.46 9.44 -3.69
N ASP A 67 5.72 9.00 -3.69
CA ASP A 67 6.19 7.95 -4.59
C ASP A 67 5.53 6.61 -4.27
N GLN A 68 5.37 6.28 -2.98
CA GLN A 68 4.62 5.11 -2.52
C GLN A 68 3.16 5.15 -2.99
N LEU A 69 2.47 6.29 -2.91
CA LEU A 69 1.08 6.44 -3.36
C LEU A 69 0.94 6.27 -4.88
N ARG A 70 1.83 6.92 -5.65
CA ARG A 70 1.87 6.79 -7.12
C ARG A 70 2.19 5.36 -7.53
N GLN A 71 3.18 4.75 -6.88
CA GLN A 71 3.59 3.38 -7.12
C GLN A 71 2.46 2.40 -6.75
N SER A 72 1.85 2.55 -5.58
CA SER A 72 0.73 1.70 -5.13
C SER A 72 -0.43 1.72 -6.13
N ASN A 73 -0.85 2.91 -6.58
CA ASN A 73 -1.94 3.04 -7.55
C ASN A 73 -1.60 2.46 -8.93
N LEU A 74 -0.38 2.70 -9.43
CA LEU A 74 0.05 2.18 -10.73
C LEU A 74 0.24 0.67 -10.71
N TYR A 75 0.91 0.14 -9.67
CA TYR A 75 1.06 -1.31 -9.48
C TYR A 75 -0.29 -1.99 -9.27
N ARG A 76 -1.23 -1.38 -8.54
CA ARG A 76 -2.61 -1.88 -8.41
C ARG A 76 -3.27 -2.04 -9.77
N PHE A 77 -3.23 -0.99 -10.59
CA PHE A 77 -3.83 -1.00 -11.91
C PHE A 77 -3.19 -2.04 -12.84
N VAL A 78 -1.86 -2.05 -12.92
CA VAL A 78 -1.11 -3.00 -13.78
C VAL A 78 -1.27 -4.45 -13.30
N ALA A 79 -1.22 -4.70 -11.99
CA ALA A 79 -1.37 -6.04 -11.44
C ALA A 79 -2.79 -6.58 -11.65
N ILE A 80 -3.84 -5.76 -11.42
CA ILE A 80 -5.23 -6.16 -11.68
C ILE A 80 -5.39 -6.49 -13.16
N ILE A 81 -4.95 -5.61 -14.07
CA ILE A 81 -5.09 -5.83 -15.51
C ILE A 81 -4.31 -7.07 -15.96
N GLY A 82 -3.06 -7.21 -15.54
CA GLY A 82 -2.22 -8.35 -15.92
C GLY A 82 -2.81 -9.68 -15.44
N LEU A 83 -3.32 -9.72 -14.21
CA LEU A 83 -3.89 -10.94 -13.64
C LEU A 83 -5.27 -11.26 -14.24
N LEU A 84 -6.08 -10.25 -14.56
CA LEU A 84 -7.32 -10.43 -15.32
C LEU A 84 -7.04 -10.96 -16.73
N PHE A 85 -6.06 -10.41 -17.45
CA PHE A 85 -5.65 -10.91 -18.75
C PHE A 85 -5.16 -12.35 -18.69
N ALA A 86 -4.39 -12.71 -17.66
CA ALA A 86 -3.94 -14.09 -17.46
C ALA A 86 -5.11 -15.04 -17.20
N VAL A 87 -6.02 -14.70 -16.28
CA VAL A 87 -7.16 -15.55 -15.92
C VAL A 87 -8.16 -15.68 -17.08
N LEU A 88 -8.56 -14.57 -17.69
CA LEU A 88 -9.52 -14.58 -18.80
C LEU A 88 -8.91 -15.15 -20.08
N GLY A 89 -7.65 -14.83 -20.37
CA GLY A 89 -6.92 -15.38 -21.51
C GLY A 89 -6.76 -16.90 -21.40
N LEU A 90 -6.34 -17.40 -20.24
CA LEU A 90 -6.25 -18.84 -19.98
C LEU A 90 -7.63 -19.53 -20.09
N SER A 91 -8.67 -18.89 -19.55
CA SER A 91 -10.03 -19.41 -19.62
C SER A 91 -10.55 -19.47 -21.06
N MET A 92 -10.23 -18.49 -21.90
CA MET A 92 -10.54 -18.54 -23.34
C MET A 92 -9.80 -19.69 -24.04
N ILE A 93 -8.50 -19.85 -23.80
CA ILE A 93 -7.71 -20.94 -24.41
C ILE A 93 -8.31 -22.31 -24.04
N LEU A 94 -8.62 -22.50 -22.76
CA LEU A 94 -9.22 -23.74 -22.25
C LEU A 94 -10.63 -23.96 -22.80
N TYR A 95 -11.42 -22.90 -22.98
CA TYR A 95 -12.73 -22.98 -23.63
C TYR A 95 -12.62 -23.44 -25.09
N PHE A 96 -11.74 -22.83 -25.89
CA PHE A 96 -11.55 -23.23 -27.29
C PHE A 96 -10.99 -24.66 -27.42
N SER A 97 -10.21 -25.13 -26.45
CA SER A 97 -9.65 -26.49 -26.44
C SER A 97 -10.64 -27.57 -25.98
N SER A 98 -11.58 -27.24 -25.09
CA SER A 98 -12.45 -28.25 -24.43
C SER A 98 -13.93 -28.12 -24.80
N GLY A 99 -14.35 -26.99 -25.39
CA GLY A 99 -15.76 -26.65 -25.62
C GLY A 99 -16.57 -26.46 -24.34
N ASN A 100 -15.95 -26.52 -23.16
CA ASN A 100 -16.65 -26.52 -21.90
C ASN A 100 -16.95 -25.09 -21.41
N THR A 101 -18.21 -24.68 -21.44
CA THR A 101 -18.67 -23.37 -20.99
C THR A 101 -18.40 -23.11 -19.50
N TRP A 102 -18.26 -24.16 -18.67
CA TRP A 102 -17.88 -24.03 -17.27
C TRP A 102 -16.51 -23.39 -17.07
N VAL A 103 -15.62 -23.47 -18.06
CA VAL A 103 -14.31 -22.82 -18.03
C VAL A 103 -14.45 -21.29 -18.05
N ILE A 104 -15.37 -20.74 -18.84
CA ILE A 104 -15.63 -19.30 -18.90
C ILE A 104 -16.24 -18.82 -17.58
N LEU A 105 -17.21 -19.57 -17.04
CA LEU A 105 -17.82 -19.28 -15.74
C LEU A 105 -16.78 -19.36 -14.61
N GLY A 106 -15.91 -20.37 -14.64
CA GLY A 106 -14.78 -20.50 -13.73
C GLY A 106 -13.82 -19.32 -13.85
N GLY A 107 -13.45 -18.91 -15.07
CA GLY A 107 -12.60 -17.75 -15.33
C GLY A 107 -13.16 -16.45 -14.76
N ALA A 108 -14.46 -16.22 -14.93
CA ALA A 108 -15.16 -15.07 -14.35
C ALA A 108 -15.28 -15.15 -12.82
N TYR A 109 -15.33 -16.35 -12.24
CA TYR A 109 -15.30 -16.53 -10.79
C TYR A 109 -13.90 -16.26 -10.21
N TYR A 110 -12.85 -16.82 -10.83
CA TYR A 110 -11.47 -16.65 -10.38
C TYR A 110 -10.92 -15.23 -10.60
N SER A 111 -11.48 -14.46 -11.52
CA SER A 111 -11.12 -13.04 -11.70
C SER A 111 -11.50 -12.17 -10.49
N PHE A 112 -12.51 -12.55 -9.72
CA PHE A 112 -12.83 -11.92 -8.44
C PHE A 112 -11.77 -12.23 -7.37
N PHE A 113 -11.32 -13.48 -7.26
CA PHE A 113 -10.25 -13.86 -6.33
C PHE A 113 -8.90 -13.23 -6.70
N ALA A 114 -8.62 -13.13 -7.99
CA ALA A 114 -7.50 -12.39 -8.54
C ALA A 114 -7.47 -10.94 -8.04
N TYR A 115 -8.61 -10.25 -8.11
CA TYR A 115 -8.75 -8.91 -7.58
C TYR A 115 -8.48 -8.86 -6.07
N LEU A 116 -9.10 -9.76 -5.28
CA LEU A 116 -8.90 -9.81 -3.83
C LEU A 116 -7.43 -10.05 -3.43
N LEU A 117 -6.71 -10.91 -4.17
CA LEU A 117 -5.29 -11.17 -3.94
C LEU A 117 -4.44 -9.91 -4.17
N VAL A 118 -4.74 -9.15 -5.23
CA VAL A 118 -4.03 -7.90 -5.51
C VAL A 118 -4.31 -6.87 -4.42
N GLU A 119 -5.57 -6.71 -4.00
CA GLU A 119 -5.95 -5.83 -2.89
C GLU A 119 -5.22 -6.19 -1.60
N ALA A 120 -5.20 -7.48 -1.24
CA ALA A 120 -4.49 -7.97 -0.06
C ALA A 120 -2.99 -7.63 -0.13
N TYR A 121 -2.37 -7.82 -1.29
CA TYR A 121 -0.95 -7.48 -1.48
C TYR A 121 -0.65 -6.00 -1.37
N ILE A 122 -1.52 -5.14 -1.90
CA ILE A 122 -1.37 -3.69 -1.76
C ILE A 122 -1.53 -3.27 -0.31
N GLN A 123 -2.52 -3.84 0.38
CA GLN A 123 -2.77 -3.56 1.79
C GLN A 123 -1.58 -3.98 2.67
N ALA A 124 -1.04 -5.18 2.46
CA ALA A 124 0.15 -5.65 3.17
C ALA A 124 1.38 -4.77 2.92
N ASN A 125 1.61 -4.36 1.67
CA ASN A 125 2.72 -3.45 1.33
C ASN A 125 2.56 -2.06 1.96
N ARG A 126 1.34 -1.54 2.02
CA ARG A 126 1.04 -0.27 2.67
C ARG A 126 1.35 -0.35 4.17
N ASN A 127 0.82 -1.37 4.85
CA ASN A 127 1.07 -1.58 6.27
C ASN A 127 2.56 -1.78 6.59
N TYR A 128 3.28 -2.52 5.74
CA TYR A 128 4.73 -2.67 5.85
C TYR A 128 5.48 -1.34 5.73
N PHE A 129 5.12 -0.51 4.75
CA PHE A 129 5.75 0.79 4.56
C PHE A 129 5.48 1.75 5.72
N GLU A 130 4.23 1.81 6.19
CA GLU A 130 3.85 2.60 7.37
C GLU A 130 4.70 2.21 8.59
N ASP A 131 4.89 0.91 8.81
CA ASP A 131 5.72 0.41 9.92
C ASP A 131 7.22 0.72 9.76
N GLN A 132 7.75 0.62 8.55
CA GLN A 132 9.16 0.97 8.27
C GLN A 132 9.42 2.46 8.46
N LEU A 133 8.49 3.33 8.03
CA LEU A 133 8.58 4.77 8.28
C LEU A 133 8.51 5.09 9.77
N TYR A 134 7.62 4.42 10.51
CA TYR A 134 7.53 4.58 11.97
C TYR A 134 8.82 4.15 12.68
N LYS A 135 9.40 3.01 12.29
CA LYS A 135 10.70 2.56 12.80
C LYS A 135 11.82 3.56 12.49
N ARG A 136 11.83 4.16 11.29
CA ARG A 136 12.80 5.20 10.91
C ARG A 136 12.63 6.47 11.74
N LEU A 137 11.40 6.90 11.98
CA LEU A 137 11.07 8.02 12.86
C LEU A 137 11.66 7.80 14.26
N MET A 138 11.35 6.66 14.88
CA MET A 138 11.82 6.33 16.23
C MET A 138 13.34 6.22 16.30
N LYS A 139 13.98 5.60 15.30
CA LYS A 139 15.41 5.34 15.30
C LYS A 139 16.26 6.56 14.98
N ASN A 140 15.82 7.42 14.07
CA ASN A 140 16.66 8.52 13.55
C ASN A 140 16.30 9.88 14.13
N TYR A 141 15.07 10.07 14.62
CA TYR A 141 14.57 11.38 15.06
C TYR A 141 14.20 11.43 16.55
N PHE A 142 13.88 10.29 17.16
CA PHE A 142 13.56 10.20 18.60
C PHE A 142 14.55 9.37 19.41
N LYS A 143 15.71 9.02 18.83
CA LYS A 143 16.80 8.41 19.58
C LYS A 143 17.36 9.42 20.59
N ASN A 144 17.01 9.23 21.86
CA ASN A 144 17.95 9.45 22.96
C ASN A 144 18.76 8.17 23.14
#